data_AF-A0A9E3UBT7-F1
#
_entry.id   AF-A0A9E3UBT7-F1
#
_cell.length_a   1.000
_cell.length_b   1.000
_cell.length_c   1.000
_cell.angle_alpha   90.00
_cell.angle_beta   90.00
_cell.angle_gamma   90.00
#
_symmetry.space_group_name_H-M   'P 1'
#
loop_
_entity.id
_entity.type
_entity.pdbx_description
1 polymer ?
#
loop_
_entity_poly.entity_id
_entity_poly.type
_entity_poly.pdbx_seq_one_letter_code
_entity_poly.pdbx_strand_id
1 'polypeptide(L)'
;MSLSLSTVACAVPTDEEEVAEAEAAFTNVTPHFEIFKGKNGQYYFRLVAGNEQIVLASEGYTRKASAEKGVASVIANGADEASYEMRVSRDDRHYFVLKARNGETIGVSEMYVSRYNAQRGARAVRTIIARMQSAQGETAAAAE
;
A
#
# COMPACT_ATOMS: atom_id res chain seq x y z
N MET A 1 -41.21 -50.16 21.07
CA MET A 1 -39.87 -49.59 21.26
C MET A 1 -39.59 -48.69 20.07
N SER A 2 -39.47 -47.40 20.34
CA SER A 2 -39.43 -46.31 19.36
C SER A 2 -38.19 -46.42 18.47
N LEU A 3 -38.41 -46.53 17.16
CA LEU A 3 -37.37 -46.36 16.15
C LEU A 3 -37.28 -44.86 15.84
N SER A 4 -36.32 -44.18 16.47
CA SER A 4 -36.02 -42.78 16.18
C SER A 4 -35.30 -42.68 14.84
N LEU A 5 -36.01 -42.17 13.82
CA LEU A 5 -35.40 -41.58 12.63
C LEU A 5 -34.88 -40.18 12.97
N SER A 6 -33.58 -39.97 12.82
CA SER A 6 -32.89 -38.70 12.50
C SER A 6 -31.40 -38.99 12.68
N THR A 7 -30.58 -39.00 11.65
CA THR A 7 -30.20 -37.77 10.96
C THR A 7 -29.65 -38.13 9.60
N VAL A 8 -30.11 -37.42 8.59
CA VAL A 8 -29.45 -37.28 7.31
C VAL A 8 -28.08 -36.65 7.58
N ALA A 9 -27.04 -37.47 7.65
CA ALA A 9 -25.69 -36.99 7.39
C ALA A 9 -25.53 -37.03 5.87
N CYS A 10 -25.96 -35.96 5.21
CA CYS A 10 -25.40 -35.63 3.90
C CYS A 10 -23.90 -35.46 4.13
N ALA A 11 -23.14 -36.52 3.82
CA ALA A 11 -21.74 -36.39 3.51
C ALA A 11 -21.69 -35.58 2.20
N VAL A 12 -21.75 -34.25 2.34
CA VAL A 12 -21.14 -33.38 1.36
C VAL A 12 -19.64 -33.71 1.43
N PRO A 13 -19.04 -34.22 0.34
CA PRO A 13 -17.59 -34.16 0.27
C PRO A 13 -17.24 -32.67 0.44
N THR A 14 -16.51 -32.36 1.50
CA THR A 14 -15.83 -31.06 1.66
C THR A 14 -14.72 -30.99 0.64
N ASP A 15 -15.11 -30.92 -0.63
CA ASP A 15 -14.42 -30.24 -1.69
C ASP A 15 -14.94 -28.79 -1.64
N GLU A 16 -14.66 -28.09 -0.53
CA GLU A 16 -14.62 -26.62 -0.55
C GLU A 16 -13.23 -26.22 -1.05
N GLU A 17 -13.12 -26.43 -2.35
CA GLU A 17 -12.28 -25.75 -3.30
C GLU A 17 -12.09 -24.27 -2.91
N GLU A 18 -10.82 -23.92 -2.72
CA GLU A 18 -10.16 -22.71 -3.22
C GLU A 18 -10.95 -21.38 -3.19
N VAL A 19 -10.48 -20.42 -2.38
CA VAL A 19 -9.55 -19.36 -2.84
C VAL A 19 -9.34 -18.32 -1.73
N ALA A 20 -8.21 -18.39 -1.02
CA ALA A 20 -7.72 -17.24 -0.25
C ALA A 20 -6.19 -17.15 -0.23
N GLU A 21 -5.51 -17.77 -1.17
CA GLU A 21 -4.28 -17.20 -1.70
C GLU A 21 -4.74 -16.23 -2.78
N ALA A 22 -5.05 -14.99 -2.38
CA ALA A 22 -5.24 -13.92 -3.33
C ALA A 22 -3.96 -13.84 -4.14
N GLU A 23 -4.04 -14.40 -5.34
CA GLU A 23 -2.96 -14.55 -6.27
C GLU A 23 -2.21 -13.23 -6.37
N ALA A 24 -0.93 -13.27 -6.04
CA ALA A 24 0.01 -12.38 -6.66
C ALA A 24 -0.01 -12.71 -8.16
N ALA A 25 -1.04 -12.23 -8.87
CA ALA A 25 -1.05 -12.21 -10.32
C ALA A 25 0.23 -11.48 -10.71
N PHE A 26 1.15 -12.27 -11.24
CA PHE A 26 2.45 -11.85 -11.69
C PHE A 26 2.25 -11.07 -13.00
N THR A 27 1.72 -9.87 -12.90
CA THR A 27 1.93 -8.86 -13.93
C THR A 27 3.29 -8.27 -13.65
N ASN A 28 4.14 -8.25 -14.68
CA ASN A 28 5.53 -7.82 -14.70
C ASN A 28 5.70 -6.30 -14.43
N VAL A 29 4.81 -5.72 -13.62
CA VAL A 29 4.67 -4.28 -13.37
C VAL A 29 5.48 -3.94 -12.15
N THR A 30 6.56 -3.21 -12.39
CA THR A 30 7.40 -2.67 -11.33
C THR A 30 6.63 -1.56 -10.59
N PRO A 31 6.65 -1.54 -9.25
CA PRO A 31 6.08 -0.43 -8.51
C PRO A 31 6.76 0.87 -8.92
N HIS A 32 5.97 1.92 -9.10
CA HIS A 32 6.45 3.21 -9.60
C HIS A 32 5.66 4.38 -9.01
N PHE A 33 6.26 5.57 -9.09
CA PHE A 33 5.61 6.81 -8.68
C PHE A 33 5.07 7.55 -9.90
N GLU A 34 3.80 7.93 -9.84
CA GLU A 34 3.18 8.78 -10.86
C GLU A 34 2.96 10.18 -10.29
N ILE A 35 3.53 11.20 -10.94
CA ILE A 35 3.31 12.62 -10.61
C ILE A 35 2.36 13.21 -11.64
N PHE A 36 1.27 13.82 -11.17
CA PHE A 36 0.26 14.44 -12.03
C PHE A 36 -0.22 15.78 -11.47
N LYS A 37 -0.82 16.60 -12.35
CA LYS A 37 -1.41 17.88 -11.96
C LYS A 37 -2.93 17.72 -11.80
N GLY A 38 -3.45 18.06 -10.63
CA GLY A 38 -4.87 18.05 -10.34
C GLY A 38 -5.61 19.21 -11.02
N LYS A 39 -6.94 19.10 -11.11
CA LYS A 39 -7.82 20.15 -11.68
C LYS A 39 -7.75 21.48 -10.92
N ASN A 40 -7.36 21.42 -9.65
CA ASN A 40 -7.14 22.58 -8.79
C ASN A 40 -5.78 23.28 -9.02
N GLY A 41 -5.00 22.84 -10.01
CA GLY A 41 -3.69 23.40 -10.33
C GLY A 41 -2.54 22.92 -9.45
N GLN A 42 -2.81 22.08 -8.44
CA GLN A 42 -1.81 21.50 -7.55
C GLN A 42 -1.21 20.23 -8.15
N TYR A 43 -0.01 19.88 -7.73
CA TYR A 43 0.71 18.67 -8.11
C TYR A 43 0.53 17.60 -7.05
N TYR A 44 0.27 16.38 -7.48
CA TYR A 44 0.11 15.22 -6.64
C TYR A 44 1.03 14.13 -7.13
N PHE A 45 1.41 13.24 -6.23
CA PHE A 45 2.03 11.98 -6.60
C PHE A 45 1.32 10.82 -5.93
N ARG A 46 1.41 9.65 -6.56
CA ARG A 46 0.88 8.40 -6.02
C ARG A 46 1.87 7.27 -6.24
N LEU A 47 1.95 6.37 -5.27
CA LEU A 47 2.71 5.14 -5.37
C LEU A 47 1.77 4.05 -5.89
N VAL A 48 2.08 3.54 -7.06
CA VAL A 48 1.40 2.41 -7.68
C VAL A 48 2.21 1.16 -7.37
N ALA A 49 1.59 0.19 -6.70
CA ALA A 49 2.19 -1.11 -6.41
C ALA A 49 2.21 -1.99 -7.67
N GLY A 50 2.92 -3.13 -7.63
CA GLY A 50 3.05 -4.03 -8.79
C GLY A 50 1.74 -4.72 -9.22
N ASN A 51 0.69 -4.60 -8.42
CA ASN A 51 -0.67 -5.02 -8.72
C ASN A 51 -1.56 -3.85 -9.20
N GLU A 52 -0.95 -2.75 -9.66
CA GLU A 52 -1.61 -1.53 -10.15
C GLU A 52 -2.50 -0.81 -9.11
N GLN A 53 -2.43 -1.20 -7.84
CA GLN A 53 -3.16 -0.54 -6.77
C GLN A 53 -2.38 0.66 -6.23
N ILE A 54 -3.12 1.74 -5.97
CA ILE A 54 -2.55 2.94 -5.34
C ILE A 54 -2.45 2.68 -3.84
N VAL A 55 -1.23 2.54 -3.34
CA VAL A 55 -0.98 2.23 -1.92
C VAL A 55 -0.67 3.46 -1.07
N LEU A 56 -0.29 4.57 -1.71
CA LEU A 56 0.03 5.84 -1.07
C LEU A 56 -0.29 7.00 -2.02
N ALA A 57 -0.92 8.05 -1.51
CA ALA A 57 -1.15 9.29 -2.24
C ALA A 57 -0.57 10.49 -1.47
N SER A 58 -0.05 11.48 -2.18
CA SER A 58 0.49 12.68 -1.56
C SER A 58 -0.60 13.73 -1.30
N GLU A 59 -0.26 14.71 -0.46
CA GLU A 59 -1.01 15.96 -0.40
C GLU A 59 -0.78 16.83 -1.65
N GLY A 60 -1.56 17.89 -1.79
CA GLY A 60 -1.45 18.82 -2.91
C GLY A 60 -0.26 19.75 -2.76
N TYR A 61 0.65 19.72 -3.73
CA TYR A 61 1.80 20.60 -3.80
C TYR A 61 1.55 21.77 -4.75
N THR A 62 2.07 22.95 -4.41
CA THR A 62 1.97 24.14 -5.26
C THR A 62 2.89 24.09 -6.48
N ARG A 63 3.97 23.29 -6.43
CA ARG A 63 5.00 23.21 -7.47
C ARG A 63 5.37 21.75 -7.75
N LYS A 64 5.66 21.44 -9.03
CA LYS A 64 6.13 20.12 -9.45
C LYS A 64 7.42 19.70 -8.72
N ALA A 65 8.38 20.62 -8.61
CA ALA A 65 9.63 20.39 -7.88
C ALA A 65 9.40 20.04 -6.39
N SER A 66 8.32 20.52 -5.77
CA SER A 66 7.98 20.13 -4.39
C SER A 66 7.45 18.69 -4.34
N ALA A 67 6.62 18.28 -5.31
CA ALA A 67 6.16 16.90 -5.43
C ALA A 67 7.33 15.93 -5.69
N GLU A 68 8.29 16.30 -6.54
CA GLU A 68 9.51 15.51 -6.80
C GLU A 68 10.36 15.34 -5.52
N LYS A 69 10.52 16.40 -4.72
CA LYS A 69 11.15 16.32 -3.40
C LYS A 69 10.36 15.45 -2.41
N GLY A 70 9.03 15.49 -2.49
CA GLY A 70 8.14 14.62 -1.74
C GLY A 70 8.40 13.15 -2.06
N VAL A 71 8.45 12.79 -3.35
CA VAL A 71 8.78 11.42 -3.80
C VAL A 71 10.16 10.98 -3.29
N ALA A 72 11.18 11.82 -3.42
CA ALA A 72 12.52 11.51 -2.89
C ALA A 72 12.50 11.31 -1.36
N SER A 73 11.70 12.09 -0.64
CA SER A 73 11.50 11.93 0.80
C SER A 73 10.76 10.64 1.14
N VAL A 74 9.78 10.22 0.35
CA VAL A 74 9.07 8.94 0.53
C VAL A 74 10.03 7.77 0.32
N ILE A 75 10.89 7.83 -0.70
CA ILE A 75 11.89 6.80 -0.93
C ILE A 75 12.89 6.76 0.23
N ALA A 76 13.35 7.91 0.73
CA ALA A 76 14.34 7.96 1.80
C ALA A 76 13.80 7.52 3.18
N ASN A 77 12.55 7.88 3.51
CA ASN A 77 11.96 7.66 4.84
C ASN A 77 10.96 6.49 4.88
N GLY A 78 10.47 6.02 3.72
CA GLY A 78 9.47 4.95 3.62
C GLY A 78 9.99 3.56 3.96
N ALA A 79 11.31 3.38 4.05
CA ALA A 79 11.89 2.14 4.58
C ALA A 79 11.76 2.05 6.13
N ASP A 80 11.64 3.19 6.80
CA ASP A 80 11.60 3.30 8.25
C ASP A 80 10.17 3.20 8.77
N GLU A 81 9.93 2.21 9.62
CA GLU A 81 8.62 2.01 10.27
C GLU A 81 8.22 3.19 11.18
N ALA A 82 9.20 3.86 11.80
CA ALA A 82 8.98 5.00 12.68
C ALA A 82 8.39 6.24 11.96
N SER A 83 8.55 6.30 10.63
CA SER A 83 8.00 7.37 9.80
C SER A 83 6.50 7.22 9.55
N TYR A 84 5.91 6.05 9.85
CA TYR A 84 4.50 5.75 9.68
C TYR A 84 3.70 6.04 10.95
N GLU A 85 2.77 6.99 10.86
CA GLU A 85 1.84 7.31 11.94
C GLU A 85 0.45 6.77 11.61
N MET A 86 -0.03 5.84 12.45
CA MET A 86 -1.38 5.29 12.34
C MET A 86 -2.40 6.27 12.91
N ARG A 87 -3.43 6.59 12.13
CA ARG A 87 -4.52 7.48 12.52
C ARG A 87 -5.87 6.81 12.34
N VAL A 88 -6.86 7.34 13.05
CA VAL A 88 -8.26 6.94 12.93
C VAL A 88 -9.05 8.17 12.52
N SER A 89 -9.86 8.03 11.48
CA SER A 89 -10.78 9.06 11.02
C SER A 89 -11.97 9.16 11.98
N ARG A 90 -12.79 10.21 11.83
CA ARG A 90 -14.02 10.37 12.61
C ARG A 90 -15.06 9.29 12.33
N ASP A 91 -14.96 8.65 11.16
CA ASP A 91 -15.85 7.55 10.74
C ASP A 91 -15.31 6.17 11.18
N ASP A 92 -14.47 6.10 12.21
CA ASP A 92 -13.79 4.88 12.70
C ASP A 92 -12.95 4.13 11.64
N ARG A 93 -12.62 4.78 10.52
CA ARG A 93 -11.73 4.23 9.50
C ARG A 93 -10.27 4.47 9.86
N HIS A 94 -9.45 3.44 9.71
CA HIS A 94 -8.02 3.48 10.00
C HIS A 94 -7.22 3.85 8.76
N TYR A 95 -6.25 4.73 8.89
CA TYR A 95 -5.33 5.08 7.81
C TYR A 95 -3.95 5.33 8.40
N PHE A 96 -2.94 5.41 7.56
CA PHE A 96 -1.60 5.80 7.98
C PHE A 96 -1.12 7.01 7.18
N VAL A 97 -0.30 7.82 7.83
CA VAL A 97 0.42 8.91 7.18
C VAL A 97 1.91 8.63 7.27
N LEU A 98 2.62 8.93 6.19
CA LEU A 98 4.07 8.87 6.15
C LEU A 98 4.62 10.27 6.38
N LYS A 99 5.47 10.41 7.39
CA LYS A 99 6.15 11.66 7.73
C LYS A 99 7.60 11.65 7.26
N ALA A 100 8.06 12.80 6.78
CA ALA A 100 9.46 13.04 6.55
C ALA A 100 10.19 13.35 7.87
N ARG A 101 11.52 13.32 7.84
CA ARG A 101 12.39 13.68 8.98
C ARG A 101 12.17 15.10 9.52
N ASN A 102 11.65 16.02 8.70
CA ASN A 102 11.27 17.37 9.12
C ASN A 102 9.88 17.44 9.79
N GLY A 103 9.17 16.31 9.92
CA GLY A 103 7.82 16.22 10.49
C GLY A 103 6.68 16.49 9.51
N GLU A 104 6.99 16.82 8.25
CA GLU A 104 5.98 17.08 7.22
C GLU A 104 5.32 15.78 6.75
N THR A 105 4.01 15.82 6.53
CA THR A 105 3.28 14.69 5.93
C THR A 105 3.60 14.65 4.45
N ILE A 106 4.24 13.57 4.00
CA ILE A 106 4.65 13.38 2.61
C ILE A 106 3.76 12.38 1.87
N GLY A 107 2.98 11.59 2.60
CA GLY A 107 2.03 10.65 2.01
C GLY A 107 0.93 10.23 2.98
N VAL A 108 -0.22 9.90 2.43
CA VAL A 108 -1.41 9.44 3.13
C VAL A 108 -1.91 8.18 2.44
N SER A 109 -2.25 7.17 3.23
CA SER A 109 -2.85 5.94 2.71
C SER A 109 -4.32 6.11 2.40
N GLU A 110 -4.89 5.13 1.70
CA GLU A 110 -6.35 4.96 1.69
C GLU A 110 -6.89 4.68 3.10
N MET A 111 -8.20 4.83 3.24
CA MET A 111 -8.91 4.54 4.47
C MET A 111 -9.30 3.06 4.52
N TYR A 112 -8.88 2.38 5.57
CA TYR A 112 -9.15 0.98 5.84
C TYR A 112 -10.23 0.81 6.90
N VAL A 113 -10.93 -0.33 6.83
CA VAL A 113 -11.95 -0.72 7.81
C VAL A 113 -11.38 -1.19 9.16
N SER A 114 -10.09 -1.52 9.23
CA SER A 114 -9.47 -2.04 10.45
C SER A 114 -8.02 -1.59 10.60
N ARG A 115 -7.56 -1.47 11.85
CA ARG A 115 -6.16 -1.17 12.17
C ARG A 115 -5.21 -2.20 11.54
N TYR A 116 -5.60 -3.47 11.55
CA TYR A 116 -4.82 -4.56 10.98
C TYR A 116 -4.59 -4.38 9.47
N ASN A 117 -5.64 -4.01 8.72
CA ASN A 117 -5.54 -3.76 7.29
C ASN A 117 -4.62 -2.56 7.00
N ALA A 118 -4.73 -1.49 7.76
CA ALA A 118 -3.84 -0.33 7.62
C ALA A 118 -2.37 -0.68 7.94
N GLN A 119 -2.11 -1.53 8.94
CA GLN A 119 -0.74 -2.02 9.25
C GLN A 119 -0.17 -2.88 8.13
N ARG A 120 -0.99 -3.76 7.54
CA ARG A 120 -0.59 -4.54 6.36
C ARG A 120 -0.25 -3.63 5.19
N GLY A 121 -1.06 -2.59 4.96
CA GLY A 121 -0.80 -1.57 3.95
C GLY A 121 0.53 -0.86 4.17
N ALA A 122 0.80 -0.38 5.38
CA ALA A 122 2.06 0.27 5.73
C ALA A 122 3.27 -0.65 5.51
N ARG A 123 3.15 -1.93 5.91
CA ARG A 123 4.19 -2.94 5.67
C ARG A 123 4.42 -3.18 4.17
N ALA A 124 3.35 -3.22 3.37
CA ALA A 124 3.45 -3.37 1.92
C ALA A 124 4.18 -2.19 1.28
N VAL A 125 3.84 -0.94 1.66
CA VAL A 125 4.55 0.26 1.18
C VAL A 125 6.02 0.17 1.54
N ARG A 126 6.36 -0.16 2.79
CA ARG A 126 7.75 -0.31 3.23
C ARG A 126 8.51 -1.35 2.40
N THR A 127 7.91 -2.51 2.16
CA THR A 127 8.51 -3.55 1.31
C THR A 127 8.71 -3.08 -0.13
N ILE A 128 7.74 -2.34 -0.68
CA ILE A 128 7.85 -1.76 -2.03
C ILE A 128 9.01 -0.76 -2.08
N ILE A 129 9.09 0.18 -1.14
CA ILE A 129 10.16 1.18 -1.09
C ILE A 129 11.53 0.52 -0.95
N ALA A 130 11.66 -0.47 -0.05
CA ALA A 130 12.91 -1.22 0.12
C ALA A 130 13.34 -1.94 -1.18
N ARG A 131 12.39 -2.53 -1.91
CA ARG A 131 12.65 -3.14 -3.23
C ARG A 131 13.03 -2.12 -4.31
N MET A 132 12.42 -0.94 -4.29
CA MET A 132 12.76 0.16 -5.22
C MET A 132 14.18 0.68 -4.94
N GLN A 133 14.58 0.81 -3.68
CA GLN A 133 15.94 1.22 -3.30
C GLN A 133 16.99 0.21 -3.77
N SER A 134 16.75 -1.10 -3.61
CA SER A 134 17.67 -2.12 -4.11
C SER A 134 17.77 -2.11 -5.64
N ALA A 135 16.65 -1.94 -6.34
CA ALA A 135 16.63 -1.88 -7.80
C ALA A 135 17.35 -0.63 -8.38
N GLN A 136 17.29 0.52 -7.69
CA GLN A 136 17.99 1.72 -8.12
C GLN A 136 19.53 1.63 -7.98
N GLY A 137 20.02 0.75 -7.09
CA GLY A 137 21.46 0.49 -6.93
C GLY A 137 22.08 -0.28 -8.11
N GLU A 138 21.32 -1.16 -8.76
CA GLU A 138 21.81 -1.98 -9.88
C GLU A 138 21.96 -1.17 -11.18
N THR A 139 21.18 -0.11 -11.38
CA THR A 139 21.29 0.75 -12.58
C THR A 139 22.45 1.76 -12.53
N ALA A 140 23.05 2.00 -11.37
CA ALA A 140 24.21 2.89 -11.24
C ALA A 140 25.56 2.19 -11.51
N ALA A 141 25.60 0.85 -11.47
CA ALA A 141 26.83 0.06 -11.63
C ALA A 141 27.17 -0.31 -13.09
N ALA A 142 26.33 0.07 -14.07
CA ALA A 142 26.55 -0.20 -15.50
C ALA A 142 27.09 1.01 -16.29
N ALA A 143 27.57 2.04 -15.60
CA ALA A 143 28.06 3.29 -16.20
C ALA A 143 29.56 3.56 -15.94
N GLU A 144 30.33 2.55 -15.53
CA GLU A 144 31.79 2.64 -15.38
C GLU A 144 32.52 1.66 -16.30
#